data_AF-A0A484F6R6-F1
#
_entry.id   AF-A0A484F6R6-F1
#
_cell.length_a   1.000
_cell.length_b   1.000
_cell.length_c   1.000
_cell.angle_alpha   90.00
_cell.angle_beta   90.00
_cell.angle_gamma   90.00
#
_symmetry.space_group_name_H-M   'P 1'
#
loop_
_entity.id
_entity.type
_entity.pdbx_description
1 polymer ?
#
loop_
_entity_poly.entity_id
_entity_poly.type
_entity_poly.pdbx_seq_one_letter_code
_entity_poly.pdbx_strand_id
1 'polypeptide(L)'
;MTESPEKNEKLVFIFDVESQLESKISLFFKRSITPSKIECPLYRLTHSAKGLKPEVAEYMTNFGLEYETLYRDEFIKKYEGFEIFGTFKIADATYPSVYIVIGSEREERQVYELIAARYFSKCESLSCFSRVLKRKYSQFKELGPAEFKKINSPGYKPENDSDELDEKEEKKQKIETAHQKIVDMENEMKKKQAE
;
A
#
# COMPACT_ATOMS: atom_id res chain seq x y z
N MET A 1 -8.94 -23.91 23.74
CA MET A 1 -9.20 -22.46 23.63
C MET A 1 -9.68 -22.23 22.21
N THR A 2 -10.83 -21.60 22.05
CA THR A 2 -11.67 -21.54 20.84
C THR A 2 -11.03 -20.68 19.75
N GLU A 3 -10.57 -21.29 18.67
CA GLU A 3 -10.24 -20.59 17.42
C GLU A 3 -11.54 -20.35 16.63
N SER A 4 -11.86 -19.07 16.44
CA SER A 4 -12.96 -18.56 15.64
C SER A 4 -12.84 -19.04 14.19
N PRO A 5 -13.96 -19.32 13.47
CA PRO A 5 -13.90 -19.67 12.05
C PRO A 5 -13.14 -18.58 11.29
N GLU A 6 -12.09 -18.97 10.56
CA GLU A 6 -11.25 -18.06 9.79
C GLU A 6 -12.12 -17.32 8.77
N LYS A 7 -12.36 -16.03 9.02
CA LYS A 7 -12.91 -15.14 8.01
C LYS A 7 -11.90 -15.07 6.88
N ASN A 8 -12.32 -15.42 5.66
CA ASN A 8 -11.51 -15.24 4.47
C ASN A 8 -11.26 -13.74 4.26
N GLU A 9 -10.04 -13.31 4.59
CA GLU A 9 -9.58 -11.94 4.43
C GLU A 9 -8.71 -11.85 3.17
N LYS A 10 -8.94 -10.82 2.37
CA LYS A 10 -8.17 -10.54 1.16
C LYS A 10 -7.82 -9.08 1.05
N LEU A 11 -6.56 -8.80 0.70
CA LEU A 11 -6.13 -7.46 0.33
C LEU A 11 -6.40 -7.19 -1.15
N VAL A 12 -7.03 -6.06 -1.44
CA VAL A 12 -7.33 -5.63 -2.80
C VAL A 12 -6.64 -4.30 -3.05
N PHE A 13 -5.64 -4.33 -3.93
CA PHE A 13 -4.88 -3.17 -4.35
C PHE A 13 -5.52 -2.62 -5.60
N ILE A 14 -5.92 -1.35 -5.58
CA ILE A 14 -6.63 -0.76 -6.71
C ILE A 14 -5.83 0.40 -7.27
N PHE A 15 -5.53 0.32 -8.55
CA PHE A 15 -4.84 1.37 -9.28
C PHE A 15 -5.84 2.35 -9.87
N ASP A 16 -5.47 3.64 -9.86
CA ASP A 16 -6.23 4.69 -10.55
C ASP A 16 -5.96 4.69 -12.06
N VAL A 17 -6.27 3.56 -12.71
CA VAL A 17 -6.14 3.35 -14.16
C VAL A 17 -7.27 2.42 -14.61
N GLU A 18 -7.77 2.60 -15.84
CA GLU A 18 -8.80 1.73 -16.44
C GLU A 18 -8.18 0.54 -17.20
N SER A 19 -8.80 -0.64 -17.13
CA SER A 19 -8.34 -1.89 -17.75
C SER A 19 -8.36 -1.86 -19.29
N GLN A 20 -9.22 -1.04 -19.91
CA GLN A 20 -9.29 -0.90 -21.37
C GLN A 20 -8.02 -0.29 -22.00
N LEU A 21 -7.13 0.26 -21.16
CA LEU A 21 -5.79 0.64 -21.59
C LEU A 21 -4.86 -0.58 -21.78
N GLU A 22 -5.24 -1.80 -21.39
CA GLU A 22 -4.45 -3.02 -21.60
C GLU A 22 -4.84 -3.79 -22.86
N SER A 23 -6.15 -3.92 -23.14
CA SER A 23 -6.66 -4.79 -24.22
C SER A 23 -6.38 -4.27 -25.64
N LYS A 24 -5.96 -3.00 -25.79
CA LYS A 24 -5.55 -2.41 -27.08
C LYS A 24 -4.05 -2.48 -27.38
N ILE A 25 -3.23 -3.07 -26.51
CA ILE A 25 -1.76 -2.93 -26.57
C ILE A 25 -1.02 -4.24 -26.92
N SER A 26 -1.74 -5.35 -27.18
CA SER A 26 -1.13 -6.69 -27.25
C SER A 26 -0.15 -6.98 -28.40
N LEU A 27 0.10 -6.06 -29.35
CA LEU A 27 1.03 -6.33 -30.45
C LEU A 27 2.16 -5.32 -30.67
N PHE A 28 2.24 -4.18 -29.96
CA PHE A 28 3.27 -3.18 -30.28
C PHE A 28 4.13 -2.67 -29.12
N PHE A 29 3.85 -3.00 -27.86
CA PHE A 29 4.59 -2.40 -26.75
C PHE A 29 5.02 -3.38 -25.66
N LYS A 30 6.14 -4.07 -25.90
CA LYS A 30 7.08 -4.44 -24.82
C LYS A 30 7.91 -3.24 -24.32
N ARG A 31 7.58 -2.00 -24.73
CA ARG A 31 8.42 -0.80 -24.50
C ARG A 31 7.71 0.49 -24.10
N SER A 32 6.38 0.54 -24.00
CA SER A 32 5.68 1.73 -23.50
C SER A 32 4.63 1.33 -22.48
N ILE A 33 5.02 1.50 -21.23
CA ILE A 33 4.09 1.68 -20.13
C ILE A 33 3.35 3.00 -20.42
N THR A 34 2.03 2.98 -20.44
CA THR A 34 1.21 4.18 -20.67
C THR A 34 1.50 5.22 -19.58
N PRO A 35 1.61 6.53 -19.90
CA PRO A 35 1.94 7.57 -18.92
C PRO A 35 1.06 7.53 -17.67
N SER A 36 -0.24 7.25 -17.82
CA SER A 36 -1.19 7.13 -16.71
C SER A 36 -0.83 6.03 -15.70
N LYS A 37 -0.22 4.92 -16.15
CA LYS A 37 0.27 3.86 -15.25
C LYS A 37 1.52 4.28 -14.48
N ILE A 38 2.40 5.08 -15.12
CA ILE A 38 3.61 5.62 -14.48
C ILE A 38 3.23 6.69 -13.44
N GLU A 39 2.16 7.45 -13.71
CA GLU A 39 1.67 8.52 -12.84
C GLU A 39 0.97 8.00 -11.59
N CYS A 40 0.34 6.80 -11.65
CA CYS A 40 -0.26 6.17 -10.48
C CYS A 40 0.81 5.79 -9.43
N PRO A 41 0.84 6.43 -8.24
CA PRO A 41 1.89 6.19 -7.25
C PRO A 41 1.93 4.73 -6.76
N LEU A 42 0.77 4.11 -6.56
CA LEU A 42 0.68 2.71 -6.14
C LEU A 42 1.21 1.75 -7.22
N TYR A 43 0.92 2.01 -8.50
CA TYR A 43 1.46 1.22 -9.59
C TYR A 43 2.98 1.36 -9.66
N ARG A 44 3.51 2.59 -9.58
CA ARG A 44 4.96 2.84 -9.57
C ARG A 44 5.68 2.17 -8.40
N LEU A 45 5.04 2.10 -7.24
CA LEU A 45 5.57 1.40 -6.07
C LEU A 45 5.59 -0.13 -6.28
N THR A 46 4.52 -0.70 -6.82
CA THR A 46 4.31 -2.16 -6.86
C THR A 46 4.79 -2.83 -8.14
N HIS A 47 4.82 -2.12 -9.27
CA HIS A 47 5.05 -2.67 -10.60
C HIS A 47 6.29 -2.07 -11.29
N SER A 48 6.84 -2.86 -12.21
CA SER A 48 7.89 -2.49 -13.15
C SER A 48 7.42 -2.76 -14.59
N ALA A 49 8.26 -2.45 -15.58
CA ALA A 49 7.97 -2.78 -16.99
C ALA A 49 7.70 -4.28 -17.24
N LYS A 50 8.14 -5.15 -16.32
CA LYS A 50 7.98 -6.61 -16.41
C LYS A 50 6.82 -7.15 -15.57
N GLY A 51 5.98 -6.28 -14.99
CA GLY A 51 4.92 -6.65 -14.07
C GLY A 51 5.28 -6.40 -12.61
N LEU A 52 4.61 -7.11 -11.69
CA LEU A 52 4.80 -6.98 -10.23
C LEU A 52 6.27 -7.14 -9.87
N LYS A 53 6.81 -6.22 -9.05
CA LYS A 53 8.20 -6.31 -8.61
C LYS A 53 8.37 -7.57 -7.73
N PRO A 54 9.47 -8.34 -7.88
CA PRO A 54 9.72 -9.53 -7.07
C PRO A 54 9.69 -9.24 -5.56
N GLU A 55 10.26 -8.11 -5.14
CA GLU A 55 10.27 -7.63 -3.75
C GLU A 55 8.86 -7.47 -3.17
N VAL A 56 7.90 -7.05 -4.01
CA VAL A 56 6.51 -6.88 -3.62
C VAL A 56 5.83 -8.23 -3.51
N ALA A 57 6.05 -9.11 -4.49
CA ALA A 57 5.51 -10.47 -4.45
C ALA A 57 6.00 -11.24 -3.21
N GLU A 58 7.29 -11.13 -2.90
CA GLU A 58 7.89 -11.71 -1.70
C GLU A 58 7.30 -11.10 -0.43
N TYR A 59 7.19 -9.77 -0.37
CA TYR A 59 6.56 -9.09 0.76
C TYR A 59 5.11 -9.57 0.99
N MET A 60 4.29 -9.66 -0.06
CA MET A 60 2.90 -10.10 0.08
C MET A 60 2.81 -11.58 0.49
N THR A 61 3.71 -12.43 -0.04
CA THR A 61 3.81 -13.83 0.39
C THR A 61 4.12 -13.92 1.88
N ASN A 62 5.08 -13.12 2.35
CA ASN A 62 5.45 -13.06 3.77
C ASN A 62 4.39 -12.39 4.65
N PHE A 63 3.53 -11.55 4.06
CA PHE A 63 2.41 -10.93 4.78
C PHE A 63 1.36 -11.95 5.20
N GLY A 64 1.24 -13.07 4.48
CA GLY A 64 0.38 -14.20 4.87
C GLY A 64 -1.11 -13.98 4.59
N LEU A 65 -1.46 -13.06 3.69
CA LEU A 65 -2.83 -12.88 3.20
C LEU A 65 -2.93 -13.12 1.71
N GLU A 66 -4.11 -13.59 1.28
CA GLU A 66 -4.47 -13.50 -0.12
C GLU A 66 -4.49 -12.04 -0.55
N TYR A 67 -3.99 -11.78 -1.75
CA TYR A 67 -4.08 -10.46 -2.35
C TYR A 67 -4.46 -10.54 -3.82
N GLU A 68 -5.04 -9.45 -4.30
CA GLU A 68 -5.22 -9.22 -5.73
C GLU A 68 -5.01 -7.76 -6.07
N THR A 69 -4.64 -7.53 -7.32
CA THR A 69 -4.40 -6.20 -7.87
C THR A 69 -5.39 -5.97 -9.00
N LEU A 70 -6.13 -4.87 -8.93
CA LEU A 70 -7.19 -4.56 -9.90
C LEU A 70 -7.05 -3.13 -10.43
N TYR A 71 -7.49 -2.94 -11.66
CA TYR A 71 -7.80 -1.62 -12.20
C TYR A 71 -9.13 -1.10 -11.66
N ARG A 72 -9.36 0.21 -11.81
CA ARG A 72 -10.55 0.90 -11.27
C ARG A 72 -11.86 0.24 -11.72
N ASP A 73 -11.99 0.01 -13.02
CA ASP A 73 -13.17 -0.59 -13.65
C ASP A 73 -13.33 -2.07 -13.31
N GLU A 74 -12.22 -2.81 -13.19
CA GLU A 74 -12.23 -4.19 -12.71
C GLU A 74 -12.73 -4.29 -11.27
N PHE A 75 -12.30 -3.37 -10.41
CA PHE A 75 -12.77 -3.31 -9.03
C PHE A 75 -14.27 -3.02 -8.95
N ILE A 76 -14.73 -1.99 -9.67
CA ILE A 76 -16.16 -1.63 -9.70
C ILE A 76 -17.01 -2.82 -10.17
N LYS A 77 -16.56 -3.51 -11.22
CA LYS A 77 -17.28 -4.66 -11.78
C LYS A 77 -17.23 -5.88 -10.86
N LYS A 78 -16.07 -6.21 -10.29
CA LYS A 78 -15.89 -7.43 -9.48
C LYS A 78 -16.59 -7.34 -8.13
N TYR A 79 -16.63 -6.14 -7.54
CA TYR A 79 -17.23 -5.88 -6.24
C TYR A 79 -18.56 -5.14 -6.36
N GLU A 80 -19.23 -5.21 -7.51
CA GLU A 80 -20.57 -4.67 -7.68
C GLU A 80 -21.53 -5.26 -6.64
N GLY A 81 -22.27 -4.40 -5.93
CA GLY A 81 -23.18 -4.81 -4.86
C GLY A 81 -22.54 -4.95 -3.47
N PHE A 82 -21.22 -4.76 -3.34
CA PHE A 82 -20.57 -4.64 -2.04
C PHE A 82 -20.68 -3.21 -1.52
N GLU A 83 -20.54 -3.05 -0.21
CA GLU A 83 -20.50 -1.75 0.45
C GLU A 83 -19.17 -1.54 1.17
N ILE A 84 -18.62 -0.34 1.00
CA ILE A 84 -17.46 0.13 1.73
C ILE A 84 -17.94 0.61 3.10
N PHE A 85 -17.39 0.02 4.16
CA PHE A 85 -17.80 0.24 5.54
C PHE A 85 -19.32 0.06 5.80
N GLY A 86 -20.02 -0.70 4.95
CA GLY A 86 -21.48 -0.87 5.03
C GLY A 86 -22.27 0.43 4.84
N THR A 87 -21.76 1.37 4.04
CA THR A 87 -22.44 2.68 3.87
C THR A 87 -22.18 3.30 2.51
N PHE A 88 -20.97 3.18 1.97
CA PHE A 88 -20.62 3.77 0.67
C PHE A 88 -20.66 2.71 -0.42
N LYS A 89 -21.12 3.08 -1.61
CA LYS A 89 -21.09 2.17 -2.74
C LYS A 89 -19.65 2.06 -3.25
N ILE A 90 -19.33 0.91 -3.83
CA ILE A 90 -18.03 0.67 -4.48
C ILE A 90 -17.73 1.69 -5.59
N ALA A 91 -18.77 2.21 -6.26
CA ALA A 91 -18.62 3.26 -7.27
C ALA A 91 -18.07 4.60 -6.70
N ASP A 92 -18.23 4.83 -5.39
CA ASP A 92 -17.76 6.02 -4.68
C ASP A 92 -16.37 5.82 -4.06
N ALA A 93 -15.71 4.69 -4.33
CA ALA A 93 -14.36 4.40 -3.85
C ALA A 93 -13.35 5.47 -4.32
N THR A 94 -12.35 5.72 -3.47
CA THR A 94 -11.19 6.53 -3.86
C THR A 94 -10.10 5.65 -4.48
N TYR A 95 -9.29 6.24 -5.36
CA TYR A 95 -8.19 5.56 -6.04
C TYR A 95 -6.95 6.48 -6.11
N PRO A 96 -5.71 5.94 -6.10
CA PRO A 96 -5.40 4.55 -5.79
C PRO A 96 -5.61 4.26 -4.30
N SER A 97 -5.77 2.99 -3.94
CA SER A 97 -6.17 2.59 -2.59
C SER A 97 -5.90 1.11 -2.32
N VAL A 98 -5.79 0.75 -1.04
CA VAL A 98 -5.81 -0.65 -0.59
C VAL A 98 -7.03 -0.88 0.28
N TYR A 99 -7.81 -1.89 -0.06
CA TYR A 99 -8.95 -2.34 0.73
C TYR A 99 -8.68 -3.72 1.32
N ILE A 100 -9.32 -4.03 2.45
CA ILE A 100 -9.51 -5.39 2.93
C ILE A 100 -10.95 -5.81 2.67
N VAL A 101 -11.09 -6.97 2.06
CA VAL A 101 -12.38 -7.62 1.84
C VAL A 101 -12.51 -8.74 2.86
N ILE A 102 -13.64 -8.75 3.55
CA ILE A 102 -13.97 -9.73 4.56
C ILE A 102 -15.28 -10.39 4.17
N GLY A 103 -15.27 -11.71 4.05
CA GLY A 103 -16.49 -12.48 3.88
C GLY A 103 -16.25 -13.84 3.23
N SER A 104 -17.18 -14.76 3.47
CA SER A 104 -17.28 -16.01 2.71
C SER A 104 -18.29 -15.87 1.57
N GLU A 105 -18.43 -16.89 0.72
CA GLU A 105 -19.44 -16.87 -0.35
C GLU A 105 -20.89 -16.72 0.17
N ARG A 106 -21.12 -16.94 1.47
CA ARG A 106 -22.45 -17.03 2.12
C ARG A 106 -22.75 -15.93 3.13
N GLU A 107 -21.80 -15.05 3.43
CA GLU A 107 -21.97 -13.96 4.41
C GLU A 107 -21.93 -12.59 3.74
N GLU A 108 -22.44 -11.56 4.44
CA GLU A 108 -22.33 -10.16 4.01
C GLU A 108 -20.87 -9.82 3.74
N ARG A 109 -20.56 -9.59 2.46
CA ARG A 109 -19.20 -9.29 2.04
C ARG A 109 -18.96 -7.80 2.21
N GLN A 110 -18.09 -7.48 3.15
CA GLN A 110 -17.81 -6.09 3.53
C GLN A 110 -16.42 -5.69 3.06
N VAL A 111 -16.31 -4.44 2.62
CA VAL A 111 -15.06 -3.87 2.11
C VAL A 111 -14.65 -2.72 3.01
N TYR A 112 -13.38 -2.67 3.40
CA TYR A 112 -12.85 -1.64 4.31
C TYR A 112 -11.62 -1.01 3.69
N GLU A 113 -11.61 0.33 3.56
CA GLU A 113 -10.44 1.05 3.05
C GLU A 113 -9.34 1.03 4.13
N LEU A 114 -8.24 0.35 3.86
CA LEU A 114 -7.07 0.33 4.76
C LEU A 114 -6.14 1.51 4.49
N ILE A 115 -5.91 1.81 3.20
CA ILE A 115 -4.96 2.85 2.76
C ILE A 115 -5.62 3.65 1.65
N ALA A 116 -5.92 4.92 1.92
CA ALA A 116 -6.45 5.87 0.95
C ALA A 116 -5.35 6.50 0.07
N ALA A 117 -5.76 7.14 -1.02
CA ALA A 117 -4.88 7.83 -1.99
C ALA A 117 -3.82 8.75 -1.35
N ARG A 118 -4.19 9.45 -0.28
CA ARG A 118 -3.35 10.42 0.44
C ARG A 118 -2.09 9.83 1.09
N TYR A 119 -2.04 8.53 1.33
CA TYR A 119 -0.86 7.90 1.92
C TYR A 119 0.22 7.62 0.87
N PHE A 120 -0.17 7.45 -0.40
CA PHE A 120 0.79 7.16 -1.47
C PHE A 120 1.56 8.40 -1.95
N SER A 121 1.05 9.61 -1.71
CA SER A 121 1.82 10.84 -1.95
C SER A 121 2.94 11.04 -0.93
N LYS A 122 2.87 10.38 0.23
CA LYS A 122 3.89 10.45 1.30
C LYS A 122 4.90 9.29 1.23
N CYS A 123 4.54 8.15 0.65
CA CYS A 123 5.44 7.00 0.52
C CYS A 123 6.08 6.91 -0.87
N GLU A 124 7.39 7.19 -0.95
CA GLU A 124 8.17 7.05 -2.19
C GLU A 124 8.88 5.70 -2.33
N SER A 125 8.91 4.88 -1.27
CA SER A 125 9.63 3.60 -1.24
C SER A 125 8.72 2.43 -0.87
N LEU A 126 9.10 1.22 -1.32
CA LEU A 126 8.42 -0.01 -0.93
C LEU A 126 8.49 -0.23 0.59
N SER A 127 9.62 0.10 1.22
CA SER A 127 9.77 -0.01 2.68
C SER A 127 8.77 0.87 3.44
N CYS A 128 8.57 2.13 3.00
CA CYS A 128 7.54 3.01 3.57
C CYS A 128 6.15 2.38 3.42
N PHE A 129 5.83 1.96 2.20
CA PHE A 129 4.53 1.36 1.90
C PHE A 129 4.26 0.10 2.74
N SER A 130 5.20 -0.83 2.80
CA SER A 130 5.13 -2.06 3.59
C SER A 130 4.93 -1.79 5.08
N ARG A 131 5.53 -0.72 5.62
CA ARG A 131 5.37 -0.32 7.02
C ARG A 131 3.96 0.21 7.28
N VAL A 132 3.48 1.11 6.42
CA VAL A 132 2.12 1.67 6.49
C VAL A 132 1.08 0.56 6.38
N LEU A 133 1.24 -0.36 5.42
CA LEU A 133 0.31 -1.48 5.23
C LEU A 133 0.27 -2.40 6.44
N LYS A 134 1.42 -2.84 6.94
CA LYS A 134 1.50 -3.68 8.14
C LYS A 134 0.82 -3.00 9.33
N ARG A 135 1.12 -1.73 9.56
CA ARG A 135 0.54 -0.94 10.65
C ARG A 135 -0.98 -0.82 10.52
N LYS A 136 -1.49 -0.40 9.36
CA LYS A 136 -2.93 -0.21 9.14
C LYS A 136 -3.69 -1.53 9.28
N TYR A 137 -3.10 -2.62 8.81
CA TYR A 137 -3.67 -3.95 8.99
C TYR A 137 -3.67 -4.39 10.46
N SER A 138 -2.58 -4.17 11.21
CA SER A 138 -2.56 -4.44 12.66
C SER A 138 -3.60 -3.62 13.42
N GLN A 139 -3.72 -2.32 13.10
CA GLN A 139 -4.78 -1.46 13.67
C GLN A 139 -6.18 -1.99 13.34
N PHE A 140 -6.40 -2.44 12.11
CA PHE A 140 -7.65 -3.05 11.69
C PHE A 140 -7.98 -4.31 12.53
N LYS A 141 -6.99 -5.17 12.76
CA LYS A 141 -7.13 -6.39 13.57
C LYS A 141 -7.40 -6.11 15.04
N GLU A 142 -6.72 -5.12 15.62
CA GLU A 142 -6.86 -4.76 17.03
C GLU A 142 -8.19 -4.07 17.34
N LEU A 143 -8.60 -3.13 16.49
CA LEU A 143 -9.80 -2.32 16.69
C LEU A 143 -11.07 -3.04 16.21
N GLY A 144 -10.93 -3.94 15.24
CA GLY A 144 -12.06 -4.51 14.52
C GLY A 144 -12.73 -3.50 13.59
N PRO A 145 -13.69 -3.97 12.77
CA PRO A 145 -14.16 -3.18 11.62
C PRO A 145 -14.96 -1.93 11.99
N ALA A 146 -15.75 -2.00 13.07
CA ALA A 146 -16.60 -0.89 13.52
C ALA A 146 -15.78 0.29 14.07
N GLU A 147 -14.78 0.01 14.91
CA GLU A 147 -13.90 1.06 15.46
C GLU A 147 -12.91 1.56 14.40
N PHE A 148 -12.41 0.68 13.53
CA PHE A 148 -11.54 1.08 12.43
C PHE A 148 -12.22 2.05 11.44
N LYS A 149 -13.53 1.88 11.20
CA LYS A 149 -14.35 2.82 10.43
C LYS A 149 -14.35 4.22 11.04
N LYS A 150 -14.48 4.33 12.37
CA LYS A 150 -14.56 5.63 13.05
C LYS A 150 -13.28 6.43 12.88
N ILE A 151 -12.11 5.78 13.00
CA ILE A 151 -10.82 6.46 12.92
C ILE A 151 -10.36 6.76 11.48
N ASN A 152 -10.94 6.11 10.47
CA ASN A 152 -10.63 6.39 9.06
C ASN A 152 -11.72 7.20 8.34
N SER A 153 -12.78 7.61 9.05
CA SER A 153 -13.81 8.46 8.47
C SER A 153 -13.26 9.86 8.12
N PRO A 154 -13.66 10.45 6.98
CA PRO A 154 -13.21 11.78 6.57
C PRO A 154 -13.64 12.81 7.62
N GLY A 155 -12.66 13.36 8.35
CA GLY A 155 -12.89 14.29 9.47
C GLY A 155 -12.18 13.89 10.76
N TYR A 156 -11.78 12.63 10.91
CA TYR A 156 -10.93 12.20 12.02
C TYR A 156 -9.50 12.71 11.80
N LYS A 157 -9.05 13.65 12.63
CA LYS A 157 -7.64 14.03 12.76
C LYS A 157 -7.03 13.16 13.85
N PRO A 158 -6.16 12.19 13.53
CA PRO A 158 -5.41 11.51 14.56
C PRO A 158 -4.56 12.55 15.31
N GLU A 159 -4.65 12.60 16.63
CA GLU A 159 -3.90 13.56 17.47
C GLU A 159 -2.38 13.37 17.36
N ASN A 160 -1.91 12.26 16.79
CA ASN A 160 -0.54 12.03 16.37
C ASN A 160 -0.55 11.16 15.11
N ASP A 161 -0.45 11.78 13.93
CA ASP A 161 -0.30 11.07 12.66
C ASP A 161 1.12 10.50 12.60
N SER A 162 1.30 9.39 13.27
CA SER A 162 2.56 8.67 13.51
C SER A 162 3.31 8.24 12.23
N ASP A 163 2.71 8.42 11.06
CA ASP A 163 3.40 8.28 9.78
C ASP A 163 4.40 9.43 9.54
N GLU A 164 4.19 10.60 10.16
CA GLU A 164 5.16 11.70 10.19
C GLU A 164 6.36 11.41 11.11
N LEU A 165 6.17 10.60 12.16
CA LEU A 165 7.21 10.22 13.10
C LEU A 165 8.17 9.20 12.47
N ASP A 166 7.63 8.19 11.79
CA ASP A 166 8.41 7.17 11.10
C ASP A 166 9.28 7.75 9.96
N GLU A 167 8.81 8.78 9.26
CA GLU A 167 9.57 9.48 8.22
C GLU A 167 10.69 10.35 8.82
N LYS A 168 10.44 10.98 9.97
CA LYS A 168 11.46 11.75 10.72
C LYS A 168 12.56 10.83 11.26
N GLU A 169 12.19 9.64 11.74
CA GLU A 169 13.14 8.68 12.29
C GLU A 169 14.02 8.05 11.20
N GLU A 170 13.45 7.73 10.03
CA GLU A 170 14.22 7.26 8.88
C GLU A 170 15.17 8.34 8.33
N LYS A 171 14.73 9.62 8.29
CA LYS A 171 15.61 10.75 7.93
C LYS A 171 16.74 10.91 8.96
N LYS A 172 16.46 10.76 10.26
CA LYS A 172 17.46 10.84 11.31
C LYS A 172 18.53 9.74 11.17
N GLN A 173 18.11 8.49 10.94
CA GLN A 173 19.05 7.37 10.73
C GLN A 173 19.93 7.55 9.48
N LYS A 174 19.37 8.07 8.38
CA LYS A 174 20.14 8.40 7.17
C LYS A 174 21.19 9.48 7.44
N ILE A 175 20.85 10.51 8.21
CA ILE A 175 21.78 11.58 8.61
C ILE A 175 22.90 11.02 9.50
N GLU A 176 22.56 10.20 10.50
CA GLU A 176 23.56 9.58 11.39
C GLU A 176 24.55 8.70 10.62
N THR A 177 24.04 7.91 9.68
CA THR A 177 24.88 7.03 8.86
C THR A 177 25.78 7.82 7.89
N ALA A 178 25.28 8.92 7.33
CA ALA A 178 26.09 9.81 6.50
C ALA A 178 27.18 10.50 7.32
N HIS A 179 26.86 10.93 8.55
CA HIS A 179 27.83 11.57 9.45
C HIS A 179 28.96 10.60 9.82
N GLN A 180 28.62 9.35 10.14
CA GLN A 180 29.62 8.33 10.46
C GLN A 180 30.59 8.10 9.29
N LYS A 181 30.08 8.00 8.05
CA LYS A 181 30.92 7.86 6.85
C LYS A 181 31.87 9.03 6.64
N ILE A 182 31.44 10.26 6.96
CA ILE A 182 32.30 11.45 6.87
C ILE A 182 33.44 11.37 7.89
N VAL A 183 33.11 11.02 9.14
CA VAL A 183 34.10 10.86 10.21
C VAL A 183 35.14 9.77 9.85
N ASP A 184 34.68 8.64 9.31
CA ASP A 184 35.57 7.55 8.91
C ASP A 184 36.52 8.00 7.78
N MET A 185 36.02 8.73 6.78
CA MET A 185 36.86 9.29 5.71
C MET A 185 37.88 10.31 6.22
N GLU A 186 37.50 11.19 7.16
CA GLU A 186 38.43 12.16 7.74
C GLU A 186 39.57 11.47 8.51
N ASN A 187 39.26 10.40 9.24
CA ASN A 187 40.25 9.61 9.96
C ASN A 187 41.21 8.90 9.00
N GLU A 188 40.70 8.34 7.90
CA GLU A 188 41.57 7.76 6.86
C GLU A 188 42.47 8.80 6.20
N MET A 189 41.96 10.00 5.91
CA MET A 189 42.77 11.08 5.33
C MET A 189 43.88 11.55 6.27
N LYS A 190 43.57 11.72 7.57
CA LYS A 190 44.57 12.08 8.58
C LYS A 190 45.65 11.00 8.72
N LYS A 191 45.26 9.72 8.66
CA LYS A 191 46.21 8.61 8.70
C LYS A 191 47.16 8.63 7.50
N LYS A 192 46.64 8.89 6.29
CA LYS A 192 47.46 9.00 5.07
C LYS A 192 48.38 10.22 5.02
N GLN A 193 48.10 11.27 5.80
CA GLN A 193 48.98 12.45 5.91
C GLN A 193 50.08 12.28 6.98
N ALA A 194 49.95 11.28 7.85
CA ALA A 194 50.91 10.96 8.89
C ALA A 194 51.92 9.87 8.47
N GLU A 195 51.71 9.25 7.30
CA GLU A 195 52.61 8.32 6.60
C GLU A 195 53.42 9.07 5.53
#